data_AF-A0A1F7PV89-F1
#
_entry.id   AF-A0A1F7PV89-F1
#
_cell.length_a   1.000
_cell.length_b   1.000
_cell.length_c   1.000
_cell.angle_alpha   90.00
_cell.angle_beta   90.00
_cell.angle_gamma   90.00
#
_symmetry.space_group_name_H-M   'P 1'
#
loop_
_entity.id
_entity.type
_entity.pdbx_description
1 polymer ?
#
loop_
_entity_poly.entity_id
_entity_poly.type
_entity_poly.pdbx_seq_one_letter_code
_entity_poly.pdbx_strand_id
1 'polypeptide(L)'
;MAPPALRDTLCIEWGACPPGCSDCVEACARARGAPRITALHLAEVSFHGALACGQCGEPACRDACPTGALVREESGVVRLDQERCVGCGACAVACAWGGIALETATGRASKCDTCDGRPACAAACPTGALRWVETSALARRFGHPDPFTQGVNLCPGCAAELGFRLAFRAIGPDAVVFAAPGCACMLACGLGTAATTRLPSVMSLMTNVPSLMTGVARQLRRSGARTRAVAFVGDGTTADVGFQPLSGAAERGEPIVYICYDNEGYMNTGVQRSSTTLQGARTMTTPVGPGQSGKAHAGKTQAPKDVPVLMAMHGAAYVATASVSHPEDFAAKLERALAAEDGLAYIHLYAPCHVGWQAPMDAAVEIARMAVLTRVFPLWEARRGRFRMTHPIAHPRPLGDFAGLMGRLRHLDEDGLRALGRTVEERYSRVEALCAALPWDEPGGTHGR
;
A
#
# COMPACT_ATOMS: atom_id res chain seq x y z
N MET A 1 -11.54 4.59 12.24
CA MET A 1 -11.03 3.34 12.82
C MET A 1 -9.52 3.37 12.62
N ALA A 2 -8.73 3.42 13.70
CA ALA A 2 -7.29 3.50 13.58
C ALA A 2 -6.76 2.21 12.94
N PRO A 3 -5.76 2.27 12.03
CA PRO A 3 -5.12 1.06 11.52
C PRO A 3 -4.63 0.21 12.71
N PRO A 4 -4.66 -1.13 12.62
CA PRO A 4 -4.30 -2.00 13.74
C PRO A 4 -2.89 -1.65 14.20
N ALA A 5 -2.84 -1.08 15.40
CA ALA A 5 -1.64 -0.54 15.99
C ALA A 5 -0.70 -1.69 16.29
N LEU A 6 0.31 -1.84 15.45
CA LEU A 6 1.36 -2.83 15.61
C LEU A 6 2.61 -2.41 14.84
N ARG A 7 3.81 -2.43 15.42
CA ARG A 7 4.20 -2.98 16.72
C ARG A 7 5.24 -2.08 17.34
N ASP A 8 5.03 -1.56 18.53
CA ASP A 8 6.22 -1.43 19.35
C ASP A 8 6.68 -2.86 19.66
N THR A 9 7.98 -3.11 19.64
CA THR A 9 8.51 -4.47 19.79
C THR A 9 9.74 -4.46 20.67
N LEU A 10 10.05 -5.64 21.20
CA LEU A 10 11.35 -5.85 21.83
C LEU A 10 12.41 -5.94 20.74
N CYS A 11 13.29 -4.95 20.72
CA CYS A 11 14.51 -4.97 19.94
C CYS A 11 15.65 -5.49 20.82
N ILE A 12 16.39 -6.46 20.31
CA ILE A 12 17.52 -7.08 20.99
C ILE A 12 18.77 -6.78 20.17
N GLU A 13 19.70 -6.05 20.78
CA GLU A 13 21.02 -5.81 20.23
C GLU A 13 21.94 -6.96 20.63
N TRP A 14 22.26 -7.79 19.65
CA TRP A 14 23.06 -8.99 19.84
C TRP A 14 24.53 -8.65 20.11
N GLY A 15 25.15 -9.30 21.10
CA GLY A 15 26.54 -9.06 21.47
C GLY A 15 26.77 -7.89 22.45
N ALA A 16 25.74 -7.07 22.72
CA ALA A 16 25.81 -5.97 23.71
C ALA A 16 25.42 -6.41 25.14
N CYS A 17 25.03 -7.67 25.33
CA CYS A 17 24.68 -8.21 26.64
C CYS A 17 25.94 -8.66 27.39
N PRO A 18 26.10 -8.33 28.69
CA PRO A 18 27.22 -8.83 29.48
C PRO A 18 27.19 -10.37 29.63
N PRO A 19 28.37 -11.03 29.73
CA PRO A 19 28.44 -12.45 30.08
C PRO A 19 27.70 -12.75 31.39
N GLY A 20 26.86 -13.79 31.40
CA GLY A 20 26.13 -14.25 32.59
C GLY A 20 24.96 -13.37 33.06
N CYS A 21 24.61 -12.30 32.35
CA CYS A 21 23.47 -11.44 32.70
C CYS A 21 22.11 -12.14 32.48
N SER A 22 21.27 -12.17 33.52
CA SER A 22 19.91 -12.74 33.53
C SER A 22 18.81 -11.75 33.92
N ASP A 23 19.13 -10.46 34.09
CA ASP A 23 18.22 -9.44 34.64
C ASP A 23 16.87 -9.37 33.91
N CYS A 24 16.89 -9.52 32.58
CA CYS A 24 15.69 -9.50 31.75
C CYS A 24 14.77 -10.71 32.00
N VAL A 25 15.36 -11.89 32.27
CA VAL A 25 14.65 -13.14 32.59
C VAL A 25 14.02 -13.03 33.97
N GLU A 26 14.78 -12.57 34.96
CA GLU A 26 14.31 -12.40 36.34
C GLU A 26 13.22 -11.34 36.46
N ALA A 27 13.37 -10.20 35.77
CA ALA A 27 12.35 -9.17 35.73
C ALA A 27 11.05 -9.68 35.06
N CYS A 28 11.17 -10.46 33.99
CA CYS A 28 10.01 -11.08 33.34
C CYS A 28 9.31 -12.08 34.26
N ALA A 29 10.07 -12.96 34.93
CA ALA A 29 9.54 -13.93 35.87
C ALA A 29 8.82 -13.25 37.04
N ARG A 30 9.40 -12.19 37.61
CA ARG A 30 8.75 -11.39 38.66
C ARG A 30 7.42 -10.78 38.19
N ALA A 31 7.36 -10.29 36.95
CA ALA A 31 6.16 -9.66 36.42
C ALA A 31 5.05 -10.66 36.03
N ARG A 32 5.39 -11.88 35.62
CA ARG A 32 4.44 -12.85 35.02
C ARG A 32 4.35 -14.20 35.73
N GLY A 33 5.05 -14.37 36.85
CA GLY A 33 5.14 -15.64 37.59
C GLY A 33 6.15 -16.64 37.00
N ALA A 34 6.48 -16.50 35.72
CA ALA A 34 7.45 -17.32 35.01
C ALA A 34 8.10 -16.54 33.85
N PRO A 35 9.36 -16.84 33.50
CA PRO A 35 10.04 -16.15 32.42
C PRO A 35 9.41 -16.50 31.06
N ARG A 36 9.22 -15.46 30.25
CA ARG A 36 8.73 -15.55 28.86
C ARG A 36 9.75 -15.02 27.85
N ILE A 37 11.00 -14.94 28.31
CA ILE A 37 12.20 -14.50 27.62
C ILE A 37 13.35 -15.37 28.12
N THR A 38 14.29 -15.70 27.23
CA THR A 38 15.42 -16.59 27.54
C THR A 38 16.72 -15.83 27.34
N ALA A 39 17.63 -15.87 28.30
CA ALA A 39 19.00 -15.39 28.09
C ALA A 39 19.80 -16.44 27.31
N LEU A 40 20.61 -15.99 26.34
CA LEU A 40 21.47 -16.83 25.53
C LEU A 40 22.92 -16.53 25.90
N HIS A 41 23.64 -17.55 26.38
CA HIS A 41 25.07 -17.47 26.66
C HIS A 41 25.78 -18.62 25.93
N LEU A 42 26.47 -18.30 24.84
CA LEU A 42 27.24 -19.24 24.04
C LEU A 42 28.72 -18.93 24.24
N ALA A 43 29.34 -19.61 25.21
CA ALA A 43 30.70 -19.32 25.65
C ALA A 43 31.74 -19.56 24.55
N GLU A 44 31.52 -20.59 23.72
CA GLU A 44 32.44 -21.03 22.67
C GLU A 44 32.66 -19.98 21.58
N VAL A 45 31.67 -19.11 21.37
CA VAL A 45 31.71 -18.03 20.37
C VAL A 45 31.62 -16.63 21.01
N SER A 46 31.79 -16.54 22.34
CA SER A 46 31.70 -15.29 23.11
C SER A 46 30.44 -14.48 22.81
N PHE A 47 29.31 -15.17 22.63
CA PHE A 47 28.05 -14.54 22.28
C PHE A 47 27.09 -14.53 23.47
N HIS A 48 26.58 -13.35 23.77
CA HIS A 48 25.61 -13.13 24.83
C HIS A 48 24.45 -12.28 24.32
N GLY A 49 23.23 -12.67 24.66
CA GLY A 49 22.02 -11.99 24.21
C GLY A 49 20.77 -12.51 24.90
N ALA A 50 19.63 -12.20 24.33
CA ALA A 50 18.34 -12.69 24.80
C ALA A 50 17.46 -13.11 23.62
N LEU A 51 16.51 -13.98 23.88
CA LEU A 51 15.53 -14.46 22.93
C LEU A 51 14.13 -14.20 23.46
N ALA A 52 13.35 -13.43 22.73
CA ALA A 52 11.96 -13.15 23.05
C ALA A 52 11.08 -13.32 21.80
N CYS A 53 9.78 -13.56 22.01
CA CYS A 53 8.83 -13.53 20.90
C CYS A 53 8.79 -12.14 20.25
N GLY A 54 9.11 -12.07 18.96
CA GLY A 54 9.05 -10.82 18.18
C GLY A 54 7.65 -10.39 17.74
N GLN A 55 6.59 -11.10 18.17
CA GLN A 55 5.20 -10.88 17.74
C GLN A 55 5.09 -10.82 16.19
N CYS A 56 5.19 -11.94 15.47
CA CYS A 56 5.24 -11.91 14.00
C CYS A 56 3.96 -11.34 13.34
N GLY A 57 4.11 -10.70 12.17
CA GLY A 57 3.00 -10.19 11.34
C GLY A 57 2.03 -11.29 10.94
N GLU A 58 2.61 -12.35 10.41
CA GLU A 58 1.98 -13.61 10.04
C GLU A 58 2.49 -14.70 11.00
N PRO A 59 1.82 -14.90 12.15
CA PRO A 59 2.32 -15.78 13.19
C PRO A 59 2.06 -17.26 12.86
N ALA A 60 3.08 -17.95 12.32
CA ALA A 60 3.03 -19.40 12.10
C ALA A 60 2.64 -20.19 13.37
N CYS A 61 3.02 -19.69 14.56
CA CYS A 61 2.63 -20.29 15.83
C CYS A 61 1.11 -20.31 16.07
N ARG A 62 0.38 -19.29 15.58
CA ARG A 62 -1.09 -19.24 15.62
C ARG A 62 -1.67 -20.29 14.68
N ASP A 63 -1.16 -20.32 13.45
CA ASP A 63 -1.70 -21.18 12.39
C ASP A 63 -1.45 -22.67 12.70
N ALA A 64 -0.39 -22.98 13.45
CA ALA A 64 -0.10 -24.33 13.94
C ALA A 64 -0.90 -24.74 15.20
N CYS A 65 -1.66 -23.84 15.83
CA CYS A 65 -2.33 -24.13 17.10
C CYS A 65 -3.66 -24.89 16.87
N PRO A 66 -3.77 -26.18 17.27
CA PRO A 66 -4.96 -26.99 16.97
C PRO A 66 -6.19 -26.60 17.78
N THR A 67 -6.01 -25.90 18.91
CA THR A 67 -7.11 -25.50 19.81
C THR A 67 -7.53 -24.03 19.64
N GLY A 68 -6.83 -23.27 18.79
CA GLY A 68 -7.07 -21.83 18.66
C GLY A 68 -6.73 -21.02 19.92
N ALA A 69 -5.80 -21.52 20.75
CA ALA A 69 -5.35 -20.83 21.97
C ALA A 69 -4.51 -19.57 21.70
N LEU A 70 -3.95 -19.42 20.50
CA LEU A 70 -3.23 -18.22 20.10
C LEU A 70 -4.16 -17.33 19.26
N VAL A 71 -4.35 -16.08 19.68
CA VAL A 71 -5.23 -15.12 19.02
C VAL A 71 -4.47 -13.83 18.77
N ARG A 72 -4.58 -13.29 17.54
CA ARG A 72 -3.99 -11.98 17.21
C ARG A 72 -5.02 -10.90 17.53
N GLU A 73 -4.65 -10.00 18.44
CA GLU A 73 -5.50 -8.89 18.85
C GLU A 73 -5.46 -7.74 17.84
N GLU A 74 -6.27 -6.70 18.06
CA GLU A 74 -6.20 -5.45 17.28
C GLU A 74 -4.91 -4.67 17.58
N SER A 75 -4.44 -4.73 18.83
CA SER A 75 -3.08 -4.36 19.27
C SER A 75 -1.99 -5.24 18.64
N GLY A 76 -2.41 -6.25 17.87
CA GLY A 76 -1.78 -7.48 17.39
C GLY A 76 -0.59 -8.09 18.11
N VAL A 77 -0.55 -7.91 19.42
CA VAL A 77 -0.02 -8.95 20.27
C VAL A 77 -0.70 -10.28 19.89
N VAL A 78 0.11 -11.31 19.68
CA VAL A 78 -0.40 -12.67 19.50
C VAL A 78 -0.54 -13.25 20.90
N ARG A 79 -1.69 -13.05 21.52
CA ARG A 79 -1.95 -13.46 22.90
C ARG A 79 -2.16 -14.96 22.97
N LEU A 80 -1.61 -15.57 24.01
CA LEU A 80 -1.86 -16.97 24.36
C LEU A 80 -2.94 -17.02 25.44
N ASP A 81 -4.01 -17.74 25.15
CA ASP A 81 -5.05 -18.14 26.10
C ASP A 81 -4.59 -19.43 26.81
N GLN A 82 -4.29 -19.29 28.11
CA GLN A 82 -3.81 -20.41 28.93
C GLN A 82 -4.89 -21.46 29.20
N GLU A 83 -6.18 -21.09 29.17
CA GLU A 83 -7.27 -22.02 29.44
C GLU A 83 -7.51 -22.97 28.26
N ARG A 84 -7.31 -22.47 27.03
CA ARG A 84 -7.42 -23.26 25.79
C ARG A 84 -6.15 -24.03 25.43
N CYS A 85 -5.03 -23.74 26.12
CA CYS A 85 -3.75 -24.37 25.84
C CYS A 85 -3.71 -25.80 26.41
N VAL A 86 -3.50 -26.78 25.52
CA VAL A 86 -3.37 -28.20 25.88
C VAL A 86 -1.92 -28.68 25.98
N GLY A 87 -0.93 -27.78 25.84
CA GLY A 87 0.48 -28.13 26.02
C GLY A 87 1.12 -28.96 24.90
N CYS A 88 0.51 -29.06 23.71
CA CYS A 88 1.00 -29.93 22.64
C CYS A 88 2.34 -29.50 21.99
N GLY A 89 2.84 -28.29 22.28
CA GLY A 89 4.12 -27.81 21.75
C GLY A 89 4.15 -27.42 20.26
N ALA A 90 3.06 -27.62 19.51
CA ALA A 90 3.02 -27.33 18.07
C ALA A 90 3.43 -25.88 17.74
N CYS A 91 3.00 -24.91 18.56
CA CYS A 91 3.36 -23.51 18.40
C CYS A 91 4.85 -23.21 18.67
N ALA A 92 5.50 -23.96 19.57
CA ALA A 92 6.93 -23.84 19.84
C ALA A 92 7.75 -24.38 18.67
N VAL A 93 7.37 -25.54 18.12
CA VAL A 93 7.98 -26.14 16.92
C VAL A 93 7.83 -25.22 15.70
N ALA A 94 6.66 -24.59 15.53
CA ALA A 94 6.40 -23.67 14.43
C ALA A 94 7.13 -22.32 14.56
N CYS A 95 7.69 -22.00 15.72
CA CYS A 95 8.33 -20.70 15.95
C CYS A 95 9.74 -20.67 15.36
N ALA A 96 9.90 -20.04 14.19
CA ALA A 96 11.21 -19.86 13.55
C ALA A 96 12.23 -19.08 14.41
N TRP A 97 11.75 -18.33 15.41
CA TRP A 97 12.58 -17.52 16.31
C TRP A 97 12.86 -18.19 17.66
N GLY A 98 12.27 -19.35 17.96
CA GLY A 98 12.38 -19.96 19.29
C GLY A 98 11.79 -19.11 20.44
N GLY A 99 10.95 -18.11 20.12
CA GLY A 99 10.37 -17.20 21.11
C GLY A 99 9.17 -17.74 21.88
N ILE A 100 8.85 -19.03 21.71
CA ILE A 100 7.80 -19.76 22.42
C ILE A 100 8.40 -21.05 22.96
N ALA A 101 8.19 -21.32 24.24
CA ALA A 101 8.66 -22.53 24.91
C ALA A 101 7.50 -23.22 25.63
N LEU A 102 7.69 -24.48 26.04
CA LEU A 102 6.82 -25.12 27.02
C LEU A 102 7.39 -24.87 28.41
N GLU A 103 6.54 -24.38 29.32
CA GLU A 103 6.89 -24.23 30.72
C GLU A 103 6.91 -25.62 31.38
N THR A 104 8.01 -25.94 32.06
CA THR A 104 8.21 -27.25 32.68
C THR A 104 7.25 -27.53 33.83
N ALA A 105 6.86 -26.51 34.59
CA ALA A 105 5.96 -26.65 35.72
C ALA A 105 4.51 -26.96 35.31
N THR A 106 4.02 -26.33 34.24
CA THR A 106 2.61 -26.45 33.81
C THR A 106 2.43 -27.34 32.58
N GLY A 107 3.50 -27.62 31.84
CA GLY A 107 3.45 -28.28 30.52
C GLY A 107 2.79 -27.41 29.44
N ARG A 108 2.43 -26.15 29.74
CA ARG A 108 1.75 -25.26 28.80
C ARG A 108 2.73 -24.37 28.06
N ALA A 109 2.28 -23.81 26.94
CA ALA A 109 3.09 -22.85 26.20
C ALA A 109 3.31 -21.57 27.02
N SER A 110 4.50 -20.99 26.88
CA SER A 110 4.92 -19.72 27.45
C SER A 110 5.38 -18.81 26.31
N LYS A 111 4.80 -17.61 26.24
CA LYS A 111 5.03 -16.65 25.17
C LYS A 111 4.88 -15.23 25.69
N CYS A 112 5.81 -14.35 25.30
CA CYS A 112 5.74 -12.92 25.63
C CYS A 112 4.39 -12.30 25.21
N ASP A 113 3.81 -11.51 26.10
CA ASP A 113 2.58 -10.73 25.93
C ASP A 113 2.83 -9.22 25.91
N THR A 114 4.10 -8.81 25.84
CA THR A 114 4.58 -7.42 25.77
C THR A 114 4.33 -6.55 27.01
N CYS A 115 3.83 -7.11 28.11
CA CYS A 115 3.53 -6.34 29.33
C CYS A 115 2.69 -5.08 29.03
N ASP A 116 1.68 -5.22 28.16
CA ASP A 116 0.80 -4.12 27.76
C ASP A 116 1.55 -2.90 27.21
N GLY A 117 2.63 -3.17 26.47
CA GLY A 117 3.50 -2.16 25.86
C GLY A 117 4.55 -1.56 26.80
N ARG A 118 4.72 -2.11 28.01
CA ARG A 118 5.76 -1.68 28.97
C ARG A 118 6.55 -2.89 29.48
N PRO A 119 7.41 -3.51 28.65
CA PRO A 119 8.11 -4.73 29.02
C PRO A 119 9.03 -4.54 30.23
N ALA A 120 8.76 -5.26 31.31
CA ALA A 120 9.59 -5.25 32.52
C ALA A 120 11.04 -5.67 32.23
N CYS A 121 11.22 -6.61 31.29
CA CYS A 121 12.54 -7.06 30.85
C CYS A 121 13.37 -5.97 30.16
N ALA A 122 12.75 -5.09 29.36
CA ALA A 122 13.43 -3.96 28.73
C ALA A 122 13.81 -2.90 29.76
N ALA A 123 12.91 -2.59 30.69
CA ALA A 123 13.18 -1.63 31.77
C ALA A 123 14.30 -2.09 32.71
N ALA A 124 14.47 -3.40 32.89
CA ALA A 124 15.52 -3.98 33.72
C ALA A 124 16.88 -4.14 33.01
N CYS A 125 16.98 -3.87 31.71
CA CYS A 125 18.21 -4.11 30.96
C CYS A 125 19.28 -3.06 31.30
N PRO A 126 20.42 -3.46 31.91
CA PRO A 126 21.42 -2.49 32.40
C PRO A 126 22.20 -1.80 31.28
N THR A 127 22.36 -2.46 30.13
CA THR A 127 23.12 -1.92 28.98
C THR A 127 22.23 -1.26 27.93
N GLY A 128 20.91 -1.39 28.04
CA GLY A 128 20.00 -1.01 26.97
C GLY A 128 20.12 -1.90 25.71
N ALA A 129 20.70 -3.10 25.83
CA ALA A 129 20.73 -4.08 24.74
C ALA A 129 19.32 -4.62 24.41
N LEU A 130 18.41 -4.63 25.39
CA LEU A 130 17.00 -4.97 25.20
C LEU A 130 16.15 -3.71 25.35
N ARG A 131 15.49 -3.29 24.28
CA ARG A 131 14.70 -2.04 24.24
C ARG A 131 13.30 -2.28 23.73
N TRP A 132 12.35 -1.52 24.25
CA TRP A 132 11.05 -1.35 23.64
C TRP A 132 11.16 -0.23 22.61
N VAL A 133 10.96 -0.56 21.33
CA VAL A 133 11.13 0.40 20.24
C VAL A 133 9.89 0.49 19.38
N GLU A 134 9.62 1.70 18.91
CA GLU A 134 8.60 2.00 17.92
C GLU A 134 9.05 1.53 16.53
N THR A 135 8.26 0.66 15.88
CA THR A 135 8.58 0.19 14.52
C THR A 135 8.42 1.28 13.46
N SER A 136 9.02 1.04 12.29
CA SER A 136 8.96 1.99 11.17
C SER A 136 7.51 2.33 10.78
N ALA A 137 7.33 3.57 10.32
CA ALA A 137 6.07 4.07 9.79
C ALA A 137 5.48 3.15 8.70
N LEU A 138 6.34 2.57 7.85
CA LEU A 138 5.95 1.56 6.86
C LEU A 138 5.39 0.28 7.49
N ALA A 139 6.08 -0.29 8.49
CA ALA A 139 5.65 -1.54 9.12
C ALA A 139 4.27 -1.39 9.79
N ARG A 140 3.99 -0.22 10.34
CA ARG A 140 2.70 0.11 10.97
C ARG A 140 1.58 0.25 9.95
N ARG A 141 1.84 0.91 8.83
CA ARG A 141 0.85 1.14 7.77
C ARG A 141 0.59 -0.07 6.88
N PHE A 142 1.57 -0.96 6.71
CA PHE A 142 1.48 -2.17 5.89
C PHE A 142 1.52 -3.45 6.74
N GLY A 143 1.06 -3.37 8.00
CA GLY A 143 1.21 -4.43 9.00
C GLY A 143 0.26 -5.62 8.83
N HIS A 144 -0.73 -5.53 7.95
CA HIS A 144 -1.59 -6.69 7.65
C HIS A 144 -0.81 -7.76 6.84
N PRO A 145 -1.17 -9.05 7.02
CA PRO A 145 -0.71 -10.11 6.13
C PRO A 145 -0.92 -9.74 4.67
N ASP A 146 -0.04 -10.16 3.78
CA ASP A 146 -0.30 -9.97 2.35
C ASP A 146 -1.41 -10.96 1.93
N PRO A 147 -2.62 -10.50 1.56
CA PRO A 147 -3.63 -11.40 1.03
C PRO A 147 -3.31 -11.80 -0.42
N PHE A 148 -2.37 -11.13 -1.08
CA PHE A 148 -1.99 -11.39 -2.47
C PHE A 148 -1.03 -12.56 -2.56
N THR A 149 -1.39 -13.58 -3.36
CA THR A 149 -0.62 -14.81 -3.47
C THR A 149 0.78 -14.55 -4.04
N GLN A 150 1.70 -15.46 -3.74
CA GLN A 150 2.97 -15.57 -4.45
C GLN A 150 2.73 -16.30 -5.78
N GLY A 151 3.54 -16.00 -6.80
CA GLY A 151 3.45 -16.65 -8.11
C GLY A 151 2.34 -16.11 -9.03
N VAL A 152 2.17 -14.80 -9.08
CA VAL A 152 1.28 -14.15 -10.05
C VAL A 152 1.97 -13.95 -11.40
N ASN A 153 1.19 -13.80 -12.47
CA ASN A 153 1.67 -13.66 -13.84
C ASN A 153 1.85 -12.20 -14.30
N LEU A 154 2.11 -11.28 -13.37
CA LEU A 154 2.53 -9.92 -13.70
C LEU A 154 4.00 -9.91 -14.12
N CYS A 155 4.40 -8.91 -14.90
CA CYS A 155 5.78 -8.80 -15.37
C CYS A 155 6.76 -8.66 -14.18
N PRO A 156 7.97 -9.26 -14.24
CA PRO A 156 9.00 -9.01 -13.24
C PRO A 156 9.30 -7.51 -13.12
N GLY A 157 9.21 -6.94 -11.91
CA GLY A 157 9.34 -5.49 -11.72
C GLY A 157 8.08 -4.67 -12.07
N CYS A 158 6.90 -5.29 -12.07
CA CYS A 158 5.64 -4.58 -12.27
C CYS A 158 5.33 -3.60 -11.11
N ALA A 159 5.33 -2.30 -11.39
CA ALA A 159 4.94 -1.30 -10.40
C ALA A 159 3.49 -1.43 -9.94
N ALA A 160 2.59 -1.87 -10.83
CA ALA A 160 1.19 -2.07 -10.45
C ALA A 160 1.05 -3.20 -9.42
N GLU A 161 1.83 -4.30 -9.56
CA GLU A 161 1.87 -5.36 -8.54
C GLU A 161 2.31 -4.82 -7.18
N LEU A 162 3.40 -4.05 -7.15
CA LEU A 162 3.89 -3.42 -5.94
C LEU A 162 2.80 -2.53 -5.32
N GLY A 163 2.11 -1.73 -6.14
CA GLY A 163 0.97 -0.93 -5.72
C GLY A 163 -0.17 -1.75 -5.10
N PHE A 164 -0.53 -2.89 -5.71
CA PHE A 164 -1.58 -3.78 -5.19
C PHE A 164 -1.20 -4.40 -3.86
N ARG A 165 0.02 -4.93 -3.74
CA ARG A 165 0.52 -5.52 -2.49
C ARG A 165 0.54 -4.50 -1.35
N LEU A 166 1.04 -3.29 -1.61
CA LEU A 166 1.02 -2.19 -0.63
C LEU A 166 -0.42 -1.85 -0.24
N ALA A 167 -1.32 -1.68 -1.22
CA ALA A 167 -2.71 -1.34 -0.95
C ALA A 167 -3.41 -2.42 -0.11
N PHE A 168 -3.26 -3.70 -0.46
CA PHE A 168 -3.88 -4.78 0.28
C PHE A 168 -3.41 -4.87 1.74
N ARG A 169 -2.12 -4.67 1.98
CA ARG A 169 -1.55 -4.67 3.33
C ARG A 169 -2.00 -3.47 4.17
N ALA A 170 -2.44 -2.38 3.53
CA ALA A 170 -3.05 -1.23 4.21
C ALA A 170 -4.56 -1.38 4.39
N ILE A 171 -5.26 -2.03 3.44
CA ILE A 171 -6.71 -2.27 3.50
C ILE A 171 -7.07 -3.29 4.58
N GLY A 172 -6.27 -4.35 4.73
CA GLY A 172 -6.55 -5.42 5.67
C GLY A 172 -7.66 -6.37 5.18
N PRO A 173 -8.26 -7.17 6.11
CA PRO A 173 -9.17 -8.26 5.75
C PRO A 173 -10.60 -7.81 5.39
N ASP A 174 -11.01 -6.60 5.77
CA ASP A 174 -12.40 -6.15 5.67
C ASP A 174 -12.70 -5.42 4.34
N ALA A 175 -12.40 -6.08 3.21
CA ALA A 175 -12.69 -5.54 1.89
C ALA A 175 -13.15 -6.58 0.87
N VAL A 176 -14.00 -6.13 -0.06
CA VAL A 176 -14.30 -6.84 -1.32
C VAL A 176 -13.60 -6.10 -2.46
N VAL A 177 -12.84 -6.85 -3.25
CA VAL A 177 -11.99 -6.34 -4.32
C VAL A 177 -12.73 -6.36 -5.65
N PHE A 178 -12.65 -5.29 -6.42
CA PHE A 178 -13.19 -5.20 -7.77
C PHE A 178 -12.07 -4.96 -8.77
N ALA A 179 -12.05 -5.72 -9.85
CA ALA A 179 -11.16 -5.48 -10.97
C ALA A 179 -11.92 -5.58 -12.29
N ALA A 180 -11.27 -5.16 -13.38
CA ALA A 180 -11.80 -5.23 -14.73
C ALA A 180 -10.75 -5.84 -15.68
N PRO A 181 -11.16 -6.25 -16.90
CA PRO A 181 -10.22 -6.58 -17.97
C PRO A 181 -9.13 -5.51 -18.10
N GLY A 182 -7.88 -5.97 -18.14
CA GLY A 182 -6.69 -5.14 -18.02
C GLY A 182 -5.60 -5.90 -17.26
N CYS A 183 -4.47 -5.25 -16.99
CA CYS A 183 -3.34 -5.92 -16.32
C CYS A 183 -3.71 -6.42 -14.91
N ALA A 184 -4.67 -5.80 -14.22
CA ALA A 184 -5.12 -6.23 -12.90
C ALA A 184 -6.25 -7.27 -12.93
N CYS A 185 -6.65 -7.80 -14.09
CA CYS A 185 -7.78 -8.72 -14.18
C CYS A 185 -7.58 -9.96 -13.29
N MET A 186 -6.33 -10.43 -13.15
CA MET A 186 -6.02 -11.58 -12.31
C MET A 186 -6.38 -11.36 -10.85
N LEU A 187 -6.44 -10.11 -10.35
CA LEU A 187 -6.90 -9.80 -8.98
C LEU A 187 -8.31 -10.33 -8.71
N ALA A 188 -9.14 -10.48 -9.74
CA ALA A 188 -10.52 -10.89 -9.63
C ALA A 188 -10.83 -12.28 -10.19
N CYS A 189 -10.13 -12.73 -11.23
CA CYS A 189 -10.39 -14.04 -11.85
C CYS A 189 -9.44 -15.15 -11.40
N GLY A 190 -8.39 -14.83 -10.64
CA GLY A 190 -7.35 -15.80 -10.31
C GLY A 190 -6.49 -16.18 -11.52
N LEU A 191 -5.75 -17.29 -11.40
CA LEU A 191 -4.95 -17.90 -12.47
C LEU A 191 -5.17 -19.42 -12.48
N GLY A 192 -5.76 -19.93 -13.57
CA GLY A 192 -6.13 -21.34 -13.67
C GLY A 192 -7.19 -21.70 -12.63
N THR A 193 -6.88 -22.65 -11.74
CA THR A 193 -7.74 -23.06 -10.62
C THR A 193 -7.42 -22.36 -9.29
N ALA A 194 -6.41 -21.48 -9.27
CA ALA A 194 -5.94 -20.82 -8.07
C ALA A 194 -6.42 -19.36 -7.99
N ALA A 195 -6.89 -18.96 -6.80
CA ALA A 195 -7.15 -17.56 -6.51
C ALA A 195 -5.82 -16.78 -6.34
N THR A 196 -5.79 -15.53 -6.77
CA THR A 196 -4.62 -14.64 -6.63
C THR A 196 -4.66 -13.82 -5.36
N THR A 197 -5.80 -13.78 -4.67
CA THR A 197 -5.98 -13.07 -3.40
C THR A 197 -6.85 -13.87 -2.45
N ARG A 198 -6.63 -13.70 -1.15
CA ARG A 198 -7.47 -14.25 -0.08
C ARG A 198 -8.72 -13.40 0.20
N LEU A 199 -8.77 -12.18 -0.33
CA LEU A 199 -9.96 -11.32 -0.20
C LEU A 199 -11.05 -11.76 -1.18
N PRO A 200 -12.34 -11.62 -0.84
CA PRO A 200 -13.41 -11.77 -1.81
C PRO A 200 -13.19 -10.83 -2.99
N SER A 201 -13.19 -11.35 -4.21
CA SER A 201 -12.91 -10.58 -5.42
C SER A 201 -14.00 -10.76 -6.48
N VAL A 202 -14.31 -9.69 -7.19
CA VAL A 202 -15.36 -9.65 -8.20
C VAL A 202 -14.79 -9.11 -9.51
N MET A 203 -14.94 -9.90 -10.57
CA MET A 203 -14.60 -9.47 -11.93
C MET A 203 -15.76 -8.66 -12.48
N SER A 204 -15.45 -7.48 -13.01
CA SER A 204 -16.39 -6.59 -13.68
C SER A 204 -16.05 -6.48 -15.16
N LEU A 205 -16.95 -5.89 -15.96
CA LEU A 205 -16.57 -5.37 -17.27
C LEU A 205 -15.93 -3.99 -17.09
N MET A 206 -15.10 -3.58 -18.06
CA MET A 206 -14.45 -2.26 -18.03
C MET A 206 -15.50 -1.13 -17.95
N THR A 207 -16.65 -1.31 -18.59
CA THR A 207 -17.72 -0.29 -18.70
C THR A 207 -18.65 -0.20 -17.50
N ASN A 208 -18.51 -1.03 -16.46
CA ASN A 208 -19.50 -1.08 -15.38
C ASN A 208 -18.92 -1.27 -13.96
N VAL A 209 -17.60 -1.16 -13.75
CA VAL A 209 -16.98 -1.37 -12.41
C VAL A 209 -17.68 -0.58 -11.31
N PRO A 210 -17.85 0.75 -11.41
CA PRO A 210 -18.47 1.53 -10.34
C PRO A 210 -19.97 1.21 -10.16
N SER A 211 -20.66 0.86 -11.25
CA SER A 211 -22.06 0.46 -11.21
C SER A 211 -22.25 -0.86 -10.46
N LEU A 212 -21.37 -1.83 -10.69
CA LEU A 212 -21.39 -3.11 -9.97
C LEU A 212 -21.07 -2.92 -8.49
N MET A 213 -20.01 -2.14 -8.19
CA MET A 213 -19.60 -1.83 -6.82
C MET A 213 -20.71 -1.16 -6.02
N THR A 214 -21.48 -0.26 -6.65
CA THR A 214 -22.61 0.42 -6.03
C THR A 214 -23.63 -0.58 -5.46
N GLY A 215 -23.98 -1.61 -6.23
CA GLY A 215 -24.92 -2.65 -5.77
C GLY A 215 -24.39 -3.41 -4.56
N VAL A 216 -23.13 -3.84 -4.60
CA VAL A 216 -22.49 -4.58 -3.51
C VAL A 216 -22.33 -3.70 -2.26
N ALA A 217 -21.86 -2.46 -2.40
CA ALA A 217 -21.67 -1.55 -1.29
C ALA A 217 -22.99 -1.23 -0.56
N ARG A 218 -24.08 -1.05 -1.31
CA ARG A 218 -25.42 -0.87 -0.73
C ARG A 218 -25.89 -2.11 0.01
N GLN A 219 -25.64 -3.31 -0.50
CA GLN A 219 -25.98 -4.55 0.18
C GLN A 219 -25.18 -4.76 1.47
N LEU A 220 -23.86 -4.53 1.43
CA LEU A 220 -22.99 -4.62 2.62
C LEU A 220 -23.46 -3.67 3.72
N ARG A 221 -23.85 -2.44 3.35
CA ARG A 221 -24.45 -1.49 4.29
C ARG A 221 -25.76 -1.97 4.87
N ARG A 222 -26.66 -2.47 4.02
CA ARG A 222 -27.96 -2.99 4.47
C ARG A 222 -27.82 -4.16 5.44
N SER A 223 -26.76 -4.97 5.31
CA SER A 223 -26.48 -6.06 6.25
C SER A 223 -25.72 -5.62 7.50
N GLY A 224 -25.38 -4.33 7.64
CA GLY A 224 -24.57 -3.82 8.75
C GLY A 224 -23.08 -4.20 8.69
N ALA A 225 -22.60 -4.71 7.55
CA ALA A 225 -21.19 -5.06 7.38
C ALA A 225 -20.33 -3.80 7.25
N ARG A 226 -19.16 -3.81 7.89
CA ARG A 226 -18.15 -2.74 7.79
C ARG A 226 -17.24 -2.87 6.57
N THR A 227 -17.37 -3.98 5.84
CA THR A 227 -16.55 -4.32 4.67
C THR A 227 -16.63 -3.23 3.60
N ARG A 228 -15.47 -2.81 3.08
CA ARG A 228 -15.38 -1.78 2.03
C ARG A 228 -15.33 -2.40 0.64
N ALA A 229 -16.00 -1.80 -0.32
CA ALA A 229 -15.85 -2.14 -1.74
C ALA A 229 -14.70 -1.31 -2.34
N VAL A 230 -13.64 -1.99 -2.78
CA VAL A 230 -12.40 -1.35 -3.26
C VAL A 230 -12.07 -1.82 -4.67
N ALA A 231 -11.91 -0.90 -5.61
CA ALA A 231 -11.54 -1.23 -6.98
C ALA A 231 -10.06 -1.00 -7.26
N PHE A 232 -9.48 -1.86 -8.09
CA PHE A 232 -8.17 -1.69 -8.71
C PHE A 232 -8.33 -1.76 -10.22
N VAL A 233 -8.29 -0.60 -10.87
CA VAL A 233 -8.65 -0.46 -12.28
C VAL A 233 -7.58 0.34 -13.03
N GLY A 234 -7.24 -0.07 -14.24
CA GLY A 234 -6.23 0.62 -15.05
C GLY A 234 -6.75 1.92 -15.64
N ASP A 235 -5.85 2.82 -16.00
CA ASP A 235 -6.18 4.15 -16.51
C ASP A 235 -7.05 4.12 -17.78
N GLY A 236 -6.85 3.18 -18.69
CA GLY A 236 -7.70 3.07 -19.88
C GLY A 236 -9.17 2.75 -19.53
N THR A 237 -9.44 2.04 -18.45
CA THR A 237 -10.81 1.87 -17.99
C THR A 237 -11.28 3.13 -17.26
N THR A 238 -10.45 3.68 -16.39
CA THR A 238 -10.84 4.82 -15.55
C THR A 238 -11.04 6.12 -16.31
N ALA A 239 -10.10 6.47 -17.19
CA ALA A 239 -10.06 7.74 -17.90
C ALA A 239 -10.86 7.72 -19.20
N ASP A 240 -11.15 6.54 -19.76
CA ASP A 240 -11.85 6.39 -21.03
C ASP A 240 -13.17 5.62 -20.87
N VAL A 241 -13.18 4.32 -21.18
CA VAL A 241 -14.41 3.54 -21.42
C VAL A 241 -15.30 3.37 -20.16
N GLY A 242 -14.71 3.41 -18.97
CA GLY A 242 -15.37 3.27 -17.68
C GLY A 242 -15.51 4.59 -16.91
N PHE A 243 -15.23 5.74 -17.53
CA PHE A 243 -15.35 7.04 -16.85
C PHE A 243 -16.81 7.40 -16.55
N GLN A 244 -17.74 7.12 -17.46
CA GLN A 244 -19.17 7.44 -17.28
C GLN A 244 -19.78 6.84 -16.00
N PRO A 245 -19.66 5.52 -15.71
CA PRO A 245 -20.19 4.98 -14.47
C PRO A 245 -19.43 5.50 -13.23
N LEU A 246 -18.15 5.86 -13.35
CA LEU A 246 -17.37 6.43 -12.24
C LEU A 246 -17.88 7.83 -11.88
N SER A 247 -18.06 8.67 -12.90
CA SER A 247 -18.72 9.97 -12.77
C SER A 247 -20.09 9.83 -12.12
N GLY A 248 -20.92 8.89 -12.56
CA GLY A 248 -22.24 8.67 -11.98
C GLY A 248 -22.20 8.17 -10.53
N ALA A 249 -21.23 7.32 -10.18
CA ALA A 249 -21.06 6.87 -8.79
C ALA A 249 -20.61 8.00 -7.87
N ALA A 250 -19.75 8.90 -8.34
CA ALA A 250 -19.33 10.08 -7.59
C ALA A 250 -20.50 11.05 -7.38
N GLU A 251 -21.29 11.32 -8.42
CA GLU A 251 -22.48 12.20 -8.34
C GLU A 251 -23.50 11.70 -7.31
N ARG A 252 -23.74 10.38 -7.25
CA ARG A 252 -24.63 9.78 -6.25
C ARG A 252 -24.04 9.70 -4.83
N GLY A 253 -22.77 10.08 -4.64
CA GLY A 253 -22.09 9.94 -3.35
C GLY A 253 -21.93 8.48 -2.92
N GLU A 254 -21.67 7.56 -3.86
CA GLU A 254 -21.55 6.14 -3.53
C GLU A 254 -20.32 5.88 -2.66
N PRO A 255 -20.45 5.10 -1.58
CA PRO A 255 -19.43 4.92 -0.55
C PRO A 255 -18.38 3.89 -0.94
N ILE A 256 -17.78 4.05 -2.11
CA ILE A 256 -16.84 3.10 -2.69
C ILE A 256 -15.44 3.71 -2.74
N VAL A 257 -14.41 2.87 -2.68
CA VAL A 257 -13.03 3.30 -2.88
C VAL A 257 -12.59 2.84 -4.26
N TYR A 258 -12.23 3.77 -5.12
CA TYR A 258 -11.80 3.50 -6.49
C TYR A 258 -10.35 3.87 -6.67
N ILE A 259 -9.49 2.87 -6.91
CA ILE A 259 -8.06 3.07 -7.15
C ILE A 259 -7.78 2.86 -8.64
N CYS A 260 -7.39 3.95 -9.31
CA CYS A 260 -6.84 3.93 -10.65
C CYS A 260 -5.34 3.63 -10.55
N TYR A 261 -4.87 2.46 -10.99
CA TYR A 261 -3.44 2.27 -11.21
C TYR A 261 -3.11 2.82 -12.60
N ASP A 262 -2.48 3.98 -12.64
CA ASP A 262 -2.14 4.66 -13.88
C ASP A 262 -0.77 4.21 -14.36
N ASN A 263 -0.79 3.39 -15.40
CA ASN A 263 0.41 3.01 -16.15
C ASN A 263 0.43 3.67 -17.53
N GLU A 264 -0.44 4.67 -17.74
CA GLU A 264 -0.49 5.57 -18.89
C GLU A 264 -0.72 4.88 -20.24
N GLY A 265 -1.49 3.79 -20.25
CA GLY A 265 -1.93 3.14 -21.47
C GLY A 265 -2.70 1.85 -21.25
N TYR A 266 -3.34 1.35 -22.31
CA TYR A 266 -3.89 -0.01 -22.29
C TYR A 266 -2.75 -1.03 -22.46
N MET A 267 -2.07 -1.34 -21.34
CA MET A 267 -0.87 -2.18 -21.36
C MET A 267 -1.16 -3.63 -21.76
N ASN A 268 -2.22 -4.22 -21.20
CA ASN A 268 -2.57 -5.62 -21.42
C ASN A 268 -2.84 -5.95 -22.89
N THR A 269 -3.43 -5.03 -23.63
CA THR A 269 -3.80 -5.23 -25.03
C THR A 269 -2.66 -4.92 -25.99
N GLY A 270 -1.46 -4.60 -25.49
CA GLY A 270 -0.29 -4.30 -26.29
C GLY A 270 0.03 -2.80 -26.35
N VAL A 271 0.00 -2.11 -25.21
CA VAL A 271 0.52 -0.72 -25.06
C VAL A 271 -0.19 0.26 -26.01
N GLN A 272 -1.52 0.31 -25.98
CA GLN A 272 -2.28 1.33 -26.72
C GLN A 272 -2.39 2.62 -25.91
N ARG A 273 -2.58 3.72 -26.62
CA ARG A 273 -2.85 5.05 -26.05
C ARG A 273 -4.12 5.04 -25.19
N SER A 274 -4.05 5.60 -23.99
CA SER A 274 -5.19 6.01 -23.16
C SER A 274 -5.30 7.53 -23.06
N SER A 275 -6.33 8.04 -22.40
CA SER A 275 -6.41 9.47 -22.08
C SER A 275 -5.33 9.96 -21.11
N THR A 276 -4.74 9.11 -20.26
CA THR A 276 -3.68 9.52 -19.31
C THR A 276 -2.27 9.44 -19.91
N THR A 277 -2.08 8.75 -21.04
CA THR A 277 -0.81 8.73 -21.80
C THR A 277 -0.20 10.14 -21.91
N LEU A 278 1.08 10.30 -21.61
CA LEU A 278 1.77 11.60 -21.70
C LEU A 278 1.76 12.17 -23.12
N GLN A 279 1.80 13.50 -23.21
CA GLN A 279 2.02 14.18 -24.49
C GLN A 279 3.40 13.80 -25.05
N GLY A 280 3.47 13.58 -26.37
CA GLY A 280 4.66 13.12 -27.06
C GLY A 280 4.98 11.63 -26.85
N ALA A 281 4.27 10.91 -25.96
CA ALA A 281 4.59 9.50 -25.74
C ALA A 281 4.23 8.63 -26.94
N ARG A 282 5.15 7.72 -27.30
CA ARG A 282 4.91 6.67 -28.29
C ARG A 282 4.10 5.54 -27.67
N THR A 283 3.06 5.11 -28.37
CA THR A 283 2.31 3.88 -28.09
C THR A 283 2.05 3.12 -29.40
N MET A 284 1.44 1.93 -29.34
CA MET A 284 1.10 1.19 -30.57
C MET A 284 0.04 1.89 -31.43
N THR A 285 -0.78 2.78 -30.84
CA THR A 285 -1.79 3.59 -31.55
C THR A 285 -1.40 5.05 -31.70
N THR A 286 -0.23 5.44 -31.19
CA THR A 286 0.40 6.75 -31.43
C THR A 286 1.87 6.52 -31.80
N PRO A 287 2.13 6.01 -33.02
CA PRO A 287 3.49 5.68 -33.44
C PRO A 287 4.36 6.94 -33.59
N VAL A 288 5.65 6.72 -33.83
CA VAL A 288 6.62 7.77 -34.17
C VAL A 288 7.33 7.36 -35.45
N GLY A 289 7.45 8.27 -36.40
CA GLY A 289 8.11 8.02 -37.69
C GLY A 289 7.35 8.62 -38.88
N PRO A 290 7.77 8.30 -40.12
CA PRO A 290 7.11 8.78 -41.34
C PRO A 290 5.66 8.31 -41.39
N GLY A 291 4.71 9.23 -41.55
CA GLY A 291 3.30 8.87 -41.71
C GLY A 291 2.95 8.61 -43.16
N GLN A 292 1.94 7.76 -43.37
CA GLN A 292 1.48 7.34 -44.71
C GLN A 292 0.94 8.51 -45.57
N SER A 293 0.56 9.63 -44.94
CA SER A 293 0.03 10.83 -45.60
C SER A 293 1.04 11.99 -45.72
N GLY A 294 2.34 11.73 -45.51
CA GLY A 294 3.39 12.76 -45.51
C GLY A 294 3.47 13.61 -44.24
N LYS A 295 2.52 13.46 -43.30
CA LYS A 295 2.63 14.02 -41.95
C LYS A 295 3.34 13.03 -41.03
N ALA A 296 4.47 13.45 -40.44
CA ALA A 296 5.19 12.62 -39.47
C ALA A 296 4.31 12.32 -38.23
N HIS A 297 4.39 11.08 -37.75
CA HIS A 297 3.84 10.71 -36.46
C HIS A 297 4.84 11.10 -35.36
N ALA A 298 4.34 11.77 -34.32
CA ALA A 298 5.15 12.32 -33.23
C ALA A 298 4.61 11.89 -31.84
N GLY A 299 4.07 10.67 -31.75
CA GLY A 299 3.42 10.18 -30.53
C GLY A 299 2.07 10.86 -30.26
N LYS A 300 1.62 10.81 -29.01
CA LYS A 300 0.35 11.41 -28.57
C LYS A 300 0.42 12.95 -28.58
N THR A 301 -0.41 13.60 -29.40
CA THR A 301 -0.39 15.07 -29.51
C THR A 301 -1.15 15.78 -28.39
N GLN A 302 -2.20 15.17 -27.84
CA GLN A 302 -3.03 15.77 -26.81
C GLN A 302 -2.35 15.73 -25.43
N ALA A 303 -2.65 16.70 -24.58
CA ALA A 303 -2.31 16.64 -23.15
C ALA A 303 -2.99 15.44 -22.46
N PRO A 304 -2.39 14.89 -21.39
CA PRO A 304 -3.04 13.85 -20.58
C PRO A 304 -4.27 14.41 -19.86
N LYS A 305 -5.34 13.61 -19.76
CA LYS A 305 -6.55 13.95 -19.02
C LYS A 305 -6.25 13.95 -17.52
N ASP A 306 -6.60 15.04 -16.85
CA ASP A 306 -6.36 15.22 -15.43
C ASP A 306 -7.51 14.63 -14.59
N VAL A 307 -7.65 13.30 -14.62
CA VAL A 307 -8.75 12.58 -13.97
C VAL A 307 -8.87 12.89 -12.47
N PRO A 308 -7.79 13.00 -11.68
CA PRO A 308 -7.90 13.31 -10.25
C PRO A 308 -8.58 14.66 -10.00
N VAL A 309 -8.22 15.70 -10.76
CA VAL A 309 -8.89 17.01 -10.65
C VAL A 309 -10.36 16.89 -11.06
N LEU A 310 -10.68 16.16 -12.14
CA LEU A 310 -12.07 15.92 -12.54
C LEU A 310 -12.87 15.23 -11.43
N MET A 311 -12.30 14.22 -10.77
CA MET A 311 -12.98 13.53 -9.66
C MET A 311 -13.17 14.42 -8.44
N ALA A 312 -12.23 15.34 -8.16
CA ALA A 312 -12.40 16.33 -7.11
C ALA A 312 -13.54 17.31 -7.45
N MET A 313 -13.67 17.71 -8.72
CA MET A 313 -14.77 18.55 -9.20
C MET A 313 -16.12 17.83 -9.26
N HIS A 314 -16.14 16.49 -9.34
CA HIS A 314 -17.35 15.68 -9.16
C HIS A 314 -17.87 15.66 -7.71
N GLY A 315 -17.18 16.31 -6.77
CA GLY A 315 -17.59 16.34 -5.36
C GLY A 315 -17.32 15.04 -4.62
N ALA A 316 -16.39 14.21 -5.11
CA ALA A 316 -15.95 13.01 -4.40
C ALA A 316 -15.52 13.37 -2.96
N ALA A 317 -15.87 12.52 -1.99
CA ALA A 317 -15.62 12.75 -0.57
C ALA A 317 -14.12 12.88 -0.29
N TYR A 318 -13.31 12.09 -0.99
CA TYR A 318 -11.86 12.12 -0.92
C TYR A 318 -11.22 11.82 -2.27
N VAL A 319 -10.18 12.56 -2.61
CA VAL A 319 -9.40 12.38 -3.84
C VAL A 319 -7.93 12.47 -3.52
N ALA A 320 -7.09 11.60 -4.06
CA ALA A 320 -5.65 11.76 -3.95
C ALA A 320 -4.89 11.25 -5.16
N THR A 321 -3.74 11.85 -5.43
CA THR A 321 -2.71 11.28 -6.30
C THR A 321 -1.64 10.61 -5.43
N ALA A 322 -1.18 9.43 -5.82
CA ALA A 322 -0.20 8.65 -5.08
C ALA A 322 0.84 8.05 -6.04
N SER A 323 2.01 7.66 -5.54
CA SER A 323 3.06 7.03 -6.35
C SER A 323 3.66 5.86 -5.60
N VAL A 324 3.96 4.78 -6.31
CA VAL A 324 4.63 3.58 -5.73
C VAL A 324 6.01 3.89 -5.15
N SER A 325 6.62 5.02 -5.53
CA SER A 325 7.88 5.50 -4.97
C SER A 325 7.74 6.17 -3.59
N HIS A 326 6.52 6.53 -3.18
CA HIS A 326 6.20 7.17 -1.90
C HIS A 326 5.19 6.32 -1.11
N PRO A 327 5.59 5.12 -0.66
CA PRO A 327 4.67 4.15 -0.06
C PRO A 327 3.99 4.66 1.23
N GLU A 328 4.68 5.44 2.07
CA GLU A 328 4.07 5.99 3.29
C GLU A 328 2.94 6.98 3.00
N ASP A 329 3.15 7.87 2.03
CA ASP A 329 2.14 8.81 1.54
C ASP A 329 0.94 8.08 0.94
N PHE A 330 1.20 7.05 0.12
CA PHE A 330 0.15 6.23 -0.46
C PHE A 330 -0.70 5.54 0.61
N ALA A 331 -0.08 4.95 1.63
CA ALA A 331 -0.82 4.30 2.71
C ALA A 331 -1.66 5.29 3.53
N ALA A 332 -1.10 6.45 3.91
CA ALA A 332 -1.85 7.47 4.64
C ALA A 332 -3.07 7.97 3.84
N LYS A 333 -2.92 8.12 2.52
CA LYS A 333 -4.02 8.49 1.63
C LYS A 333 -5.06 7.39 1.49
N LEU A 334 -4.65 6.13 1.47
CA LEU A 334 -5.54 4.98 1.41
C LEU A 334 -6.33 4.80 2.70
N GLU A 335 -5.71 4.98 3.87
CA GLU A 335 -6.41 4.99 5.16
C GLU A 335 -7.53 6.05 5.19
N ARG A 336 -7.23 7.26 4.71
CA ARG A 336 -8.21 8.35 4.59
C ARG A 336 -9.33 8.00 3.61
N ALA A 337 -9.00 7.40 2.47
CA ALA A 337 -9.99 6.93 1.49
C ALA A 337 -10.91 5.85 2.06
N LEU A 338 -10.37 4.89 2.83
CA LEU A 338 -11.16 3.84 3.47
C LEU A 338 -12.08 4.39 4.56
N ALA A 339 -11.64 5.42 5.29
CA ALA A 339 -12.41 6.12 6.31
C ALA A 339 -13.50 7.04 5.73
N ALA A 340 -13.50 7.33 4.42
CA ALA A 340 -14.54 8.10 3.77
C ALA A 340 -15.80 7.24 3.57
N GLU A 341 -16.73 7.32 4.53
CA GLU A 341 -18.00 6.59 4.49
C GLU A 341 -19.12 7.40 3.83
N ASP A 342 -18.99 8.71 3.70
CA ASP A 342 -20.03 9.62 3.24
C ASP A 342 -19.92 10.03 1.76
N GLY A 343 -19.19 9.24 0.96
CA GLY A 343 -19.12 9.42 -0.48
C GLY A 343 -18.02 8.60 -1.15
N LEU A 344 -17.83 8.84 -2.44
CA LEU A 344 -16.80 8.14 -3.22
C LEU A 344 -15.42 8.64 -2.83
N ALA A 345 -14.49 7.71 -2.61
CA ALA A 345 -13.08 8.00 -2.49
C ALA A 345 -12.33 7.55 -3.74
N TYR A 346 -11.48 8.42 -4.29
CA TYR A 346 -10.72 8.16 -5.50
C TYR A 346 -9.22 8.30 -5.24
N ILE A 347 -8.44 7.30 -5.64
CA ILE A 347 -6.98 7.38 -5.63
C ILE A 347 -6.46 7.14 -7.04
N HIS A 348 -5.58 8.02 -7.50
CA HIS A 348 -4.85 7.87 -8.74
C HIS A 348 -3.40 7.51 -8.43
N LEU A 349 -3.09 6.22 -8.52
CA LEU A 349 -1.80 5.65 -8.18
C LEU A 349 -0.92 5.55 -9.42
N TYR A 350 0.15 6.35 -9.49
CA TYR A 350 1.15 6.26 -10.54
C TYR A 350 1.97 4.97 -10.42
N ALA A 351 1.86 4.12 -11.43
CA ALA A 351 2.46 2.78 -11.45
C ALA A 351 3.12 2.50 -12.81
N PRO A 352 4.38 2.92 -13.03
CA PRO A 352 5.09 2.75 -14.30
C PRO A 352 5.11 1.33 -14.87
N CYS A 353 4.80 1.19 -16.16
CA CYS A 353 4.93 -0.07 -16.89
C CYS A 353 6.27 -0.12 -17.63
N HIS A 354 7.30 -0.74 -17.04
CA HIS A 354 8.62 -0.82 -17.66
C HIS A 354 8.58 -1.50 -19.04
N VAL A 355 7.75 -2.53 -19.24
CA VAL A 355 7.57 -3.20 -20.54
C VAL A 355 7.03 -2.22 -21.58
N GLY A 356 5.89 -1.59 -21.30
CA GLY A 356 5.24 -0.69 -22.26
C GLY A 356 6.04 0.59 -22.50
N TRP A 357 6.79 1.03 -21.49
CA TRP A 357 7.59 2.25 -21.59
C TRP A 357 9.00 1.98 -22.15
N GLN A 358 9.34 0.71 -22.39
CA GLN A 358 10.65 0.25 -22.86
C GLN A 358 11.77 0.73 -21.94
N ALA A 359 11.63 0.39 -20.65
CA ALA A 359 12.59 0.67 -19.61
C ALA A 359 13.11 -0.66 -18.99
N PRO A 360 14.29 -0.63 -18.34
CA PRO A 360 14.79 -1.79 -17.59
C PRO A 360 13.79 -2.26 -16.52
N MET A 361 13.78 -3.57 -16.24
CA MET A 361 12.82 -4.17 -15.29
C MET A 361 12.95 -3.64 -13.86
N ASP A 362 14.14 -3.23 -13.43
CA ASP A 362 14.46 -2.67 -12.12
C ASP A 362 14.25 -1.15 -12.01
N ALA A 363 13.94 -0.47 -13.12
CA ALA A 363 13.83 0.99 -13.15
C ALA A 363 12.46 1.54 -12.71
N ALA A 364 11.44 0.70 -12.52
CA ALA A 364 10.06 1.16 -12.34
C ALA A 364 9.87 2.13 -11.15
N VAL A 365 10.52 1.86 -10.02
CA VAL A 365 10.48 2.75 -8.83
C VAL A 365 11.24 4.05 -9.08
N GLU A 366 12.37 4.01 -9.78
CA GLU A 366 13.14 5.20 -10.12
C GLU A 366 12.37 6.10 -11.09
N ILE A 367 11.71 5.53 -12.10
CA ILE A 367 10.81 6.28 -12.99
C ILE A 367 9.69 6.93 -12.19
N ALA A 368 9.07 6.19 -11.26
CA ALA A 368 8.00 6.72 -10.42
C ALA A 368 8.48 7.88 -9.52
N ARG A 369 9.71 7.80 -9.00
CA ARG A 369 10.34 8.85 -8.19
C ARG A 369 10.66 10.08 -9.04
N MET A 370 11.26 9.87 -10.21
CA MET A 370 11.59 10.96 -11.13
C MET A 370 10.36 11.65 -11.68
N ALA A 371 9.24 10.96 -11.88
CA ALA A 371 7.97 11.59 -12.25
C ALA A 371 7.50 12.62 -11.21
N VAL A 372 7.70 12.33 -9.92
CA VAL A 372 7.38 13.27 -8.83
C VAL A 372 8.39 14.43 -8.81
N LEU A 373 9.69 14.13 -8.84
CA LEU A 373 10.75 15.13 -8.77
C LEU A 373 10.79 16.09 -9.96
N THR A 374 10.29 15.68 -11.12
CA THR A 374 10.15 16.51 -12.34
C THR A 374 8.77 17.14 -12.48
N ARG A 375 7.89 17.01 -11.47
CA ARG A 375 6.51 17.49 -11.45
C ARG A 375 5.56 16.85 -12.47
N VAL A 376 6.03 15.88 -13.27
CA VAL A 376 5.18 15.11 -14.23
C VAL A 376 3.97 14.49 -13.52
N PHE A 377 4.16 14.03 -12.29
CA PHE A 377 3.11 13.48 -11.45
C PHE A 377 3.11 14.13 -10.05
N PRO A 378 2.32 15.20 -9.82
CA PRO A 378 2.25 15.86 -8.52
C PRO A 378 1.54 14.99 -7.48
N LEU A 379 2.03 15.00 -6.23
CA LEU A 379 1.42 14.31 -5.10
C LEU A 379 0.61 15.27 -4.23
N TRP A 380 -0.71 15.07 -4.22
CA TRP A 380 -1.66 15.90 -3.49
C TRP A 380 -2.86 15.07 -3.01
N GLU A 381 -3.65 15.67 -2.13
CA GLU A 381 -4.94 15.12 -1.70
C GLU A 381 -5.98 16.24 -1.59
N ALA A 382 -7.25 15.87 -1.73
CA ALA A 382 -8.38 16.74 -1.53
C ALA A 382 -9.51 16.03 -0.79
N ARG A 383 -10.19 16.77 0.08
CA ARG A 383 -11.36 16.31 0.82
C ARG A 383 -12.48 17.29 0.61
N ARG A 384 -13.58 16.83 0.01
CA ARG A 384 -14.75 17.66 -0.31
C ARG A 384 -14.37 18.99 -0.97
N GLY A 385 -13.50 18.93 -1.99
CA GLY A 385 -13.07 20.10 -2.75
C GLY A 385 -12.03 20.99 -2.07
N ARG A 386 -11.47 20.61 -0.91
CA ARG A 386 -10.36 21.32 -0.26
C ARG A 386 -9.05 20.56 -0.45
N PHE A 387 -8.01 21.24 -0.90
CA PHE A 387 -6.79 20.67 -1.46
C PHE A 387 -5.56 20.95 -0.60
N ARG A 388 -4.61 20.02 -0.62
CA ARG A 388 -3.22 20.27 -0.23
C ARG A 388 -2.24 19.47 -1.07
N MET A 389 -1.07 20.04 -1.31
CA MET A 389 0.08 19.30 -1.84
C MET A 389 0.69 18.48 -0.70
N THR A 390 0.91 17.18 -0.88
CA THR A 390 1.61 16.38 0.14
C THR A 390 3.11 16.41 -0.07
N HIS A 391 3.57 16.62 -1.31
CA HIS A 391 4.99 16.74 -1.65
C HIS A 391 5.20 17.95 -2.59
N PRO A 392 5.30 19.18 -2.05
CA PRO A 392 5.63 20.34 -2.86
C PRO A 392 7.07 20.25 -3.37
N ILE A 393 7.28 20.62 -4.65
CA ILE A 393 8.56 20.51 -5.35
C ILE A 393 8.96 21.91 -5.78
N ALA A 394 9.67 22.66 -4.93
CA ALA A 394 10.10 24.03 -5.26
C ALA A 394 11.11 24.08 -6.41
N HIS A 395 12.01 23.08 -6.48
CA HIS A 395 13.07 23.00 -7.47
C HIS A 395 12.97 21.68 -8.24
N PRO A 396 12.22 21.64 -9.36
CA PRO A 396 12.06 20.41 -10.12
C PRO A 396 13.36 19.97 -10.79
N ARG A 397 13.55 18.66 -10.88
CA ARG A 397 14.63 18.07 -11.68
C ARG A 397 14.38 18.33 -13.18
N PRO A 398 15.43 18.34 -14.02
CA PRO A 398 15.28 18.44 -15.46
C PRO A 398 14.38 17.34 -16.02
N LEU A 399 13.45 17.70 -16.91
CA LEU A 399 12.54 16.73 -17.54
C LEU A 399 13.27 15.69 -18.39
N GLY A 400 14.44 16.03 -18.92
CA GLY A 400 15.33 15.10 -19.64
C GLY A 400 15.77 13.92 -18.77
N ASP A 401 16.00 14.13 -17.46
CA ASP A 401 16.36 13.05 -16.52
C ASP A 401 15.24 12.01 -16.43
N PHE A 402 13.97 12.43 -16.47
CA PHE A 402 12.82 11.53 -16.49
C PHE A 402 12.62 10.86 -17.85
N ALA A 403 12.65 11.65 -18.93
CA ALA A 403 12.44 11.15 -20.29
C ALA A 403 13.51 10.12 -20.71
N GLY A 404 14.77 10.32 -20.26
CA GLY A 404 15.89 9.45 -20.55
C GLY A 404 15.80 8.04 -19.96
N LEU A 405 14.94 7.82 -18.95
CA LEU A 405 14.78 6.52 -18.30
C LEU A 405 13.98 5.50 -19.13
N MET A 406 13.34 5.93 -20.22
CA MET A 406 12.37 5.10 -20.94
C MET A 406 12.43 5.30 -22.45
N GLY A 407 12.26 4.22 -23.22
CA GLY A 407 12.28 4.28 -24.68
C GLY A 407 11.12 5.05 -25.31
N ARG A 408 9.94 5.09 -24.66
CA ARG A 408 8.74 5.73 -25.26
C ARG A 408 8.83 7.25 -25.44
N LEU A 409 9.78 7.92 -24.79
CA LEU A 409 10.04 9.36 -24.90
C LEU A 409 11.38 9.69 -25.58
N ARG A 410 12.19 8.68 -25.93
CA ARG A 410 13.56 8.87 -26.45
C ARG A 410 13.66 9.70 -27.74
N HIS A 411 12.57 9.76 -28.50
CA HIS A 411 12.49 10.49 -29.77
C HIS A 411 12.18 11.98 -29.60
N LEU A 412 11.85 12.43 -28.39
CA LEU A 412 11.61 13.84 -28.12
C LEU A 412 12.94 14.59 -28.15
N ASP A 413 13.02 15.56 -29.06
CA ASP A 413 14.08 16.56 -29.08
C ASP A 413 13.80 17.66 -28.05
N GLU A 414 14.60 18.73 -28.08
CA GLU A 414 14.42 19.84 -27.15
C GLU A 414 13.05 20.52 -27.30
N ASP A 415 12.50 20.63 -28.52
CA ASP A 415 11.18 21.22 -28.74
C ASP A 415 10.06 20.33 -28.19
N GLY A 416 10.17 19.02 -28.39
CA GLY A 416 9.28 18.03 -27.79
C GLY A 416 9.31 18.08 -26.26
N LEU A 417 10.50 18.15 -25.66
CA LEU A 417 10.67 18.30 -24.21
C LEU A 417 10.13 19.64 -23.70
N ARG A 418 10.34 20.75 -24.42
CA ARG A 418 9.74 22.06 -24.10
C ARG A 418 8.22 22.01 -24.13
N ALA A 419 7.63 21.34 -25.13
CA ALA A 419 6.18 21.19 -25.24
C ALA A 419 5.60 20.36 -24.09
N LEU A 420 6.22 19.22 -23.77
CA LEU A 420 5.84 18.41 -22.61
C LEU A 420 6.00 19.20 -21.30
N GLY A 421 7.10 19.95 -21.16
CA GLY A 421 7.38 20.79 -20.00
C GLY A 421 6.29 21.84 -19.74
N ARG A 422 5.76 22.48 -20.78
CA ARG A 422 4.60 23.40 -20.65
C ARG A 422 3.38 22.68 -20.08
N THR A 423 3.03 21.52 -20.64
CA THR A 423 1.89 20.71 -20.16
C THR A 423 2.08 20.25 -18.72
N VAL A 424 3.29 19.86 -18.33
CA VAL A 424 3.62 19.47 -16.95
C VAL A 424 3.46 20.64 -15.99
N GLU A 425 4.02 21.80 -16.33
CA GLU A 425 3.98 22.98 -15.47
C GLU A 425 2.55 23.54 -15.34
N GLU A 426 1.78 23.57 -16.44
CA GLU A 426 0.36 23.97 -16.41
C GLU A 426 -0.46 23.09 -15.45
N ARG A 427 -0.23 21.77 -15.45
CA ARG A 427 -0.91 20.84 -14.53
C ARG A 427 -0.47 21.06 -13.09
N TYR A 428 0.83 21.25 -12.85
CA TYR A 428 1.36 21.50 -11.51
C TYR A 428 0.81 22.80 -10.92
N SER A 429 0.95 23.90 -11.66
CA SER A 429 0.45 25.23 -11.30
C SER A 429 -1.06 25.24 -11.05
N ARG A 430 -1.84 24.46 -11.81
CA ARG A 430 -3.29 24.31 -11.57
C ARG A 430 -3.58 23.75 -10.18
N VAL A 431 -2.85 22.70 -9.77
CA VAL A 431 -3.03 22.09 -8.44
C VAL A 431 -2.56 23.04 -7.34
N GLU A 432 -1.46 23.76 -7.54
CA GLU A 432 -1.01 24.79 -6.58
C GLU A 432 -2.05 25.90 -6.41
N ALA A 433 -2.63 26.39 -7.50
CA ALA A 433 -3.70 27.38 -7.46
C ALA A 433 -4.94 26.85 -6.71
N LEU A 434 -5.31 25.58 -6.91
CA LEU A 434 -6.40 24.95 -6.17
C LEU A 434 -6.07 24.82 -4.67
N CYS A 435 -4.85 24.45 -4.30
CA CYS A 435 -4.41 24.39 -2.90
C CYS A 435 -4.46 25.78 -2.23
N ALA A 436 -4.07 26.83 -2.95
CA ALA A 436 -4.11 28.20 -2.44
C ALA A 436 -5.53 28.74 -2.31
N ALA A 437 -6.39 28.49 -3.29
CA ALA A 437 -7.76 28.99 -3.32
C ALA A 437 -8.72 28.22 -2.41
N LEU A 438 -8.50 26.91 -2.25
CA LEU A 438 -9.37 26.00 -1.51
C LEU A 438 -8.52 25.17 -0.52
N PRO A 439 -7.96 25.78 0.53
CA PRO A 439 -7.02 25.11 1.42
C PRO A 439 -7.68 23.97 2.21
N TRP A 440 -6.90 22.92 2.42
CA TRP A 440 -7.22 21.77 3.25
C TRP A 440 -7.51 22.16 4.70
N ASP A 441 -8.64 21.68 5.23
CA ASP A 441 -8.97 21.79 6.66
C ASP A 441 -8.69 20.45 7.35
N GLU A 442 -7.90 20.47 8.43
CA GLU A 442 -7.69 19.26 9.24
C GLU A 442 -9.01 18.81 9.90
N PRO A 443 -9.32 17.49 9.93
CA PRO A 443 -10.51 16.99 10.61
C PRO A 443 -10.47 17.36 12.10
N GLY A 444 -11.48 18.11 12.58
CA GLY A 444 -11.60 18.51 13.99
C GLY A 444 -11.33 19.99 14.29
N GLY A 445 -10.99 20.80 13.28
CA GLY A 445 -11.01 22.25 13.40
C GLY A 445 -12.45 22.73 13.54
N THR A 446 -12.85 23.15 14.74
CA THR A 446 -14.07 23.92 14.96
C THR A 446 -13.99 25.19 14.13
N HIS A 447 -14.72 25.25 13.03
CA HIS A 447 -15.03 26.50 12.36
C HIS A 447 -16.51 26.75 12.58
N GLY A 448 -16.78 27.51 13.64
CA GLY A 448 -18.07 28.16 13.81
C GLY A 448 -18.30 29.06 12.61
N ARG A 449 -19.42 28.82 11.92
CA ARG A 449 -20.21 29.84 11.25
C ARG A 449 -21.66 29.55 11.54
#